data_AF-A0A6L4AP25-F1
#
_entry.id   AF-A0A6L4AP25-F1
#
_cell.length_a   1.000
_cell.length_b   1.000
_cell.length_c   1.000
_cell.angle_alpha   90.00
_cell.angle_beta   90.00
_cell.angle_gamma   90.00
#
_symmetry.space_group_name_H-M   'P 1'
#
loop_
_entity.id
_entity.type
_entity.pdbx_description
1 polymer ?
#
loop_
_entity_poly.entity_id
_entity_poly.type
_entity_poly.pdbx_seq_one_letter_code
_entity_poly.pdbx_strand_id
1 'polypeptide(L)'
;MRFATLRNPLKRKQWEEFIEAAHGKLREERIDLRFNTVKVDGSAARATTVLPAVYFSFAQDCARKWVELELRPRTVNGQRQPQRELYAYLRANLLGRLPALPHRLAWDDEQEAAATEPAAEDMRIKVYLDGSDEHQWIEAMVRLASRALPFLDRFASSAH
;
A
#
# COMPACT_ATOMS: atom_id res chain seq x y z
N MET A 1 19.29 -3.56 -15.94
CA MET A 1 18.40 -2.59 -16.59
C MET A 1 18.19 -1.41 -15.64
N ARG A 2 18.60 -0.19 -16.01
CA ARG A 2 18.42 1.01 -15.17
C ARG A 2 17.03 1.58 -15.45
N PHE A 3 16.17 1.63 -14.44
CA PHE A 3 14.90 2.35 -14.53
C PHE A 3 15.22 3.81 -14.85
N ALA A 4 14.84 4.26 -16.05
CA ALA A 4 14.97 5.65 -16.45
C ALA A 4 14.08 6.48 -15.52
N THR A 5 14.72 7.16 -14.58
CA THR A 5 14.07 8.05 -13.63
C THR A 5 13.35 9.13 -14.44
N LEU A 6 12.03 9.12 -14.43
CA LEU A 6 11.20 10.16 -15.03
C LEU A 6 11.35 11.42 -14.19
N ARG A 7 12.45 12.18 -14.38
CA ARG A 7 12.62 13.54 -13.86
C ARG A 7 11.72 14.52 -14.64
N ASN A 8 10.43 14.25 -14.73
CA ASN A 8 9.47 15.05 -15.49
C ASN A 8 8.64 15.93 -14.51
N PRO A 9 8.85 17.25 -14.49
CA PRO A 9 8.12 18.17 -13.60
C PRO A 9 6.60 18.14 -13.79
N LEU A 10 6.11 17.87 -15.01
CA LEU A 10 4.67 17.76 -15.28
C LEU A 10 4.09 16.51 -14.62
N LYS A 11 4.78 15.37 -14.70
CA LYS A 11 4.35 14.14 -14.01
C LYS A 11 4.33 14.32 -12.49
N ARG A 12 5.29 15.08 -11.95
CA ARG A 12 5.30 15.42 -10.53
C ARG A 12 4.09 16.28 -10.14
N LYS A 13 3.77 17.32 -10.92
CA LYS A 13 2.62 18.18 -10.64
C LYS A 13 1.29 17.41 -10.70
N GLN A 14 1.09 16.59 -11.74
CA GLN A 14 -0.06 15.69 -11.86
C GLN A 14 -0.17 14.75 -10.66
N TRP A 15 0.96 14.30 -10.15
CA TRP A 15 1.00 13.44 -8.97
C TRP A 15 0.64 14.18 -7.68
N GLU A 16 1.14 15.40 -7.48
CA GLU A 16 0.78 16.23 -6.33
C GLU A 16 -0.73 16.55 -6.34
N GLU A 17 -1.28 16.93 -7.50
CA GLU A 17 -2.73 17.16 -7.71
C GLU A 17 -3.55 15.90 -7.43
N PHE A 18 -3.07 14.75 -7.91
CA PHE A 18 -3.71 13.46 -7.62
C PHE A 18 -3.72 13.16 -6.12
N ILE A 19 -2.57 13.30 -5.44
CA ILE A 19 -2.46 12.99 -4.01
C ILE A 19 -3.36 13.90 -3.18
N GLU A 20 -3.50 15.16 -3.60
CA GLU A 20 -4.46 16.10 -2.99
C GLU A 20 -5.91 15.62 -3.17
N ALA A 21 -6.30 15.21 -4.38
CA ALA A 21 -7.64 14.67 -4.65
C ALA A 21 -7.92 13.39 -3.85
N ALA A 22 -6.95 12.47 -3.82
CA ALA A 22 -6.99 11.24 -3.05
C ALA A 22 -7.15 11.51 -1.55
N HIS A 23 -6.36 12.43 -1.00
CA HIS A 23 -6.45 12.85 0.39
C HIS A 23 -7.80 13.51 0.72
N GLY A 24 -8.33 14.34 -0.20
CA GLY A 24 -9.68 14.89 -0.08
C GLY A 24 -10.74 13.79 0.05
N LYS A 25 -10.71 12.79 -0.84
CA LYS A 25 -11.65 11.65 -0.79
C LYS A 25 -11.51 10.79 0.45
N LEU A 26 -10.28 10.51 0.91
CA LEU A 26 -10.08 9.78 2.17
C LEU A 26 -10.67 10.55 3.36
N ARG A 27 -10.51 11.87 3.41
CA ARG A 27 -11.09 12.71 4.46
C ARG A 27 -12.61 12.72 4.42
N GLU A 28 -13.22 12.79 3.23
CA GLU A 28 -14.68 12.67 3.06
C GLU A 28 -15.21 11.35 3.65
N GLU A 29 -14.46 10.26 3.47
CA GLU A 29 -14.77 8.91 3.98
C GLU A 29 -14.31 8.68 5.42
N ARG A 30 -13.85 9.73 6.13
CA ARG A 30 -13.33 9.67 7.53
C ARG A 30 -12.14 8.72 7.71
N ILE A 31 -11.34 8.55 6.67
CA ILE A 31 -10.11 7.76 6.69
C ILE A 31 -8.93 8.70 6.91
N ASP A 32 -8.28 8.61 8.08
CA ASP A 32 -7.12 9.43 8.43
C ASP A 32 -5.80 8.74 8.02
N LEU A 33 -5.38 8.97 6.77
CA LEU A 33 -4.06 8.60 6.27
C LEU A 33 -3.23 9.86 6.03
N ARG A 34 -1.97 9.85 6.49
CA ARG A 34 -1.04 10.98 6.34
C ARG A 34 -0.01 10.71 5.27
N PHE A 35 -0.08 11.42 4.15
CA PHE A 35 0.90 11.34 3.08
C PHE A 35 2.21 12.02 3.50
N ASN A 36 3.30 11.25 3.59
CA ASN A 36 4.58 11.74 4.14
C ASN A 36 5.68 11.81 3.09
N THR A 37 5.54 11.11 1.96
CA THR A 37 6.60 11.05 0.96
C THR A 37 6.01 10.91 -0.42
N VAL A 38 6.39 11.80 -1.32
CA VAL A 38 6.24 11.66 -2.77
C VAL A 38 7.64 11.47 -3.34
N LYS A 39 7.87 10.38 -4.08
CA LYS A 39 9.14 10.21 -4.79
C LYS A 39 9.28 11.29 -5.85
N VAL A 40 10.49 11.82 -5.97
CA VAL A 40 10.83 12.91 -6.90
C VAL A 40 10.54 12.56 -8.36
N ASP A 41 10.58 11.27 -8.71
CA ASP A 41 10.30 10.75 -10.05
C ASP A 41 8.81 10.46 -10.32
N GLY A 42 7.93 10.74 -9.36
CA GLY A 42 6.49 10.50 -9.47
C GLY A 42 6.11 9.01 -9.52
N SER A 43 7.04 8.10 -9.27
CA SER A 43 6.79 6.65 -9.33
C SER A 43 6.03 6.13 -8.12
N ALA A 44 6.13 6.81 -6.97
CA ALA A 44 5.35 6.44 -5.80
C ALA A 44 5.10 7.60 -4.83
N ALA A 45 4.01 7.49 -4.07
CA ALA A 45 3.78 8.20 -2.82
C ALA A 45 3.50 7.22 -1.69
N ARG A 46 3.75 7.62 -0.44
CA ARG A 46 3.50 6.81 0.75
C ARG A 46 2.71 7.58 1.79
N ALA A 47 1.72 6.92 2.38
CA ALA A 47 0.99 7.39 3.53
C ALA A 47 1.23 6.51 4.76
N THR A 48 1.36 7.14 5.93
CA THR A 48 1.39 6.45 7.22
C THR A 48 0.00 6.15 7.74
N THR A 49 -0.06 5.11 8.56
CA THR A 49 -1.25 4.67 9.28
C THR A 49 -1.07 4.83 10.79
N VAL A 50 -2.09 4.44 11.55
CA VAL A 50 -2.10 4.31 13.01
C VAL A 50 -1.03 3.36 13.55
N LEU A 51 -0.62 2.34 12.77
CA LEU A 51 0.37 1.35 13.21
C LEU A 51 1.79 1.74 12.75
N PRO A 52 2.79 1.65 13.64
CA PRO A 52 4.17 1.82 13.24
C PRO A 52 4.57 0.72 12.24
N ALA A 53 5.43 1.07 11.29
CA ALA A 53 5.91 0.18 10.24
C ALA A 53 4.82 -0.36 9.27
N VAL A 54 3.60 0.20 9.30
CA VAL A 54 2.51 -0.10 8.35
C VAL A 54 2.19 1.13 7.51
N TYR A 55 2.25 0.98 6.19
CA TYR A 55 2.12 2.09 5.25
C TYR A 55 1.22 1.73 4.08
N PHE A 56 0.51 2.73 3.56
CA PHE A 56 -0.07 2.63 2.22
C PHE A 56 0.92 3.21 1.21
N SER A 57 1.19 2.45 0.16
CA SER A 57 2.01 2.86 -0.99
C SER A 57 1.13 3.04 -2.20
N PHE A 58 1.42 4.09 -2.94
CA PHE A 58 0.69 4.52 -4.12
C PHE A 58 1.71 4.54 -5.22
N ALA A 59 1.66 3.62 -6.17
CA ALA A 59 2.77 3.45 -7.10
C ALA A 59 2.31 3.28 -8.53
N GLN A 60 3.18 3.68 -9.45
CA GLN A 60 2.96 3.56 -10.87
C GLN A 60 4.27 3.34 -11.61
N ASP A 61 4.17 2.67 -12.75
CA ASP A 61 5.22 2.57 -13.75
C ASP A 61 4.66 2.95 -15.13
N CYS A 62 5.43 2.69 -16.19
CA CYS A 62 5.02 3.02 -17.55
C CYS A 62 3.79 2.23 -18.04
N ALA A 63 3.43 1.13 -17.38
CA ALA A 63 2.39 0.21 -17.81
C ALA A 63 1.21 0.12 -16.82
N ARG A 64 1.44 0.38 -15.53
CA ARG A 64 0.49 0.04 -14.46
C ARG A 64 0.49 1.10 -13.36
N LYS A 65 -0.66 1.22 -12.70
CA LYS A 65 -0.84 1.90 -11.41
C LYS A 65 -1.31 0.87 -10.39
N TRP A 66 -0.95 1.02 -9.13
CA TRP A 66 -1.35 0.11 -8.06
C TRP A 66 -1.32 0.77 -6.69
N VAL A 67 -2.06 0.19 -5.75
CA VAL A 67 -2.02 0.54 -4.31
C VAL A 67 -1.46 -0.64 -3.54
N GLU A 68 -0.54 -0.40 -2.62
CA GLU A 68 0.00 -1.42 -1.72
C GLU A 68 -0.31 -1.09 -0.26
N LEU A 69 -0.63 -2.10 0.54
CA LEU A 69 -0.43 -2.05 1.98
C LEU A 69 0.93 -2.69 2.28
N GLU A 70 1.92 -1.89 2.67
CA GLU A 70 3.27 -2.31 3.05
C GLU A 70 3.35 -2.56 4.57
N LEU A 71 3.75 -3.77 4.95
CA LEU A 71 4.09 -4.17 6.31
C LEU A 71 5.60 -4.34 6.42
N ARG A 72 6.27 -3.28 6.88
CA ARG A 72 7.73 -3.31 7.10
C ARG A 72 8.06 -4.02 8.41
N PRO A 73 9.23 -4.64 8.56
CA PRO A 73 9.64 -5.18 9.84
C PRO A 73 9.69 -4.09 10.92
N ARG A 74 9.20 -4.43 12.10
CA ARG A 74 9.22 -3.57 13.30
C ARG A 74 10.42 -3.91 14.18
N THR A 75 10.88 -2.97 14.98
CA THR A 75 11.91 -3.23 15.99
C THR A 75 11.24 -3.60 17.31
N VAL A 76 11.46 -4.83 17.78
CA VAL A 76 10.98 -5.33 19.09
C VAL A 76 12.20 -5.76 19.89
N ASN A 77 12.39 -5.19 21.08
CA ASN A 77 13.55 -5.47 21.94
C ASN A 77 14.90 -5.36 21.21
N GLY A 78 15.05 -4.35 20.35
CA GLY A 78 16.27 -4.12 19.56
C GLY A 78 16.46 -5.07 18.36
N GLN A 79 15.55 -6.03 18.15
CA GLN A 79 15.59 -6.96 17.03
C GLN A 79 14.56 -6.58 15.96
N ARG A 80 14.96 -6.64 14.70
CA ARG A 80 14.08 -6.43 13.54
C ARG A 80 13.23 -7.69 13.36
N GLN A 81 11.93 -7.56 13.62
CA GLN A 81 10.96 -8.65 13.51
C GLN A 81 9.96 -8.39 12.38
N PRO A 82 9.71 -9.38 11.51
CA PRO A 82 8.71 -9.28 10.46
C PRO A 82 7.29 -9.29 11.05
N GLN A 83 6.35 -8.63 10.38
CA GLN A 83 4.94 -8.56 10.83
C GLN A 83 4.08 -9.73 10.31
N ARG A 84 4.58 -10.97 10.43
CA ARG A 84 3.96 -12.18 9.81
C ARG A 84 2.55 -12.46 10.34
N GLU A 85 2.34 -12.25 11.63
CA GLU A 85 1.03 -12.44 12.28
C GLU A 85 -0.02 -11.50 11.70
N LEU A 86 0.33 -10.21 11.58
CA LEU A 86 -0.56 -9.20 11.01
C LEU A 86 -0.81 -9.48 9.52
N TYR A 87 0.22 -9.88 8.77
CA TYR A 87 0.09 -10.26 7.37
C TYR A 87 -0.89 -11.43 7.18
N ALA A 88 -0.71 -12.51 7.94
CA ALA A 88 -1.58 -13.68 7.88
C ALA A 88 -3.03 -13.33 8.29
N TYR A 89 -3.20 -12.49 9.32
CA TYR A 89 -4.50 -12.03 9.77
C TYR A 89 -5.21 -11.19 8.70
N LEU A 90 -4.51 -10.22 8.11
CA LEU A 90 -5.03 -9.40 7.01
C LEU A 90 -5.38 -10.26 5.80
N ARG A 91 -4.54 -11.24 5.45
CA ARG A 91 -4.82 -12.19 4.38
C ARG A 91 -6.12 -12.95 4.61
N ALA A 92 -6.27 -13.60 5.76
CA ALA A 92 -7.47 -14.36 6.08
C ALA A 92 -8.75 -13.50 6.11
N ASN A 93 -8.64 -12.21 6.47
CA ASN A 93 -9.80 -11.33 6.65
C ASN A 93 -10.11 -10.43 5.46
N LEU A 94 -9.15 -10.18 4.56
CA LEU A 94 -9.34 -9.40 3.34
C LEU A 94 -9.61 -10.28 2.12
N LEU A 95 -9.14 -11.54 2.12
CA LEU A 95 -9.41 -12.51 1.05
C LEU A 95 -10.93 -12.72 0.89
N GLY A 96 -11.44 -12.45 -0.31
CA GLY A 96 -12.88 -12.53 -0.62
C GLY A 96 -13.76 -11.38 -0.12
N ARG A 97 -13.24 -10.47 0.73
CA ARG A 97 -13.96 -9.26 1.21
C ARG A 97 -13.62 -7.98 0.45
N LEU A 98 -12.54 -8.01 -0.30
CA LEU A 98 -12.37 -7.16 -1.46
C LEU A 98 -13.10 -7.89 -2.60
N PRO A 99 -14.41 -7.62 -2.86
CA PRO A 99 -15.08 -8.23 -4.01
C PRO A 99 -14.18 -7.94 -5.18
N ALA A 100 -13.82 -8.99 -5.96
CA ALA A 100 -12.81 -8.95 -7.01
C ALA A 100 -12.71 -7.51 -7.50
N LEU A 101 -11.73 -6.78 -6.97
CA LEU A 101 -11.38 -5.50 -7.54
C LEU A 101 -11.19 -5.85 -9.03
N PRO A 102 -11.48 -4.97 -9.99
CA PRO A 102 -11.41 -5.35 -11.41
C PRO A 102 -10.00 -5.77 -11.87
N HIS A 103 -9.12 -6.13 -10.95
CA HIS A 103 -7.70 -6.08 -10.94
C HIS A 103 -7.14 -7.12 -9.96
N ARG A 104 -5.94 -7.60 -10.27
CA ARG A 104 -5.26 -8.67 -9.55
C ARG A 104 -4.82 -8.23 -8.15
N LEU A 105 -5.23 -8.98 -7.12
CA LEU A 105 -4.54 -8.97 -5.83
C LEU A 105 -3.27 -9.79 -6.00
N ALA A 106 -2.12 -9.25 -5.60
CA ALA A 106 -0.90 -10.03 -5.44
C ALA A 106 -0.47 -9.98 -3.99
N TRP A 107 -0.38 -11.16 -3.41
CA TRP A 107 0.29 -11.44 -2.15
C TRP A 107 1.74 -11.79 -2.50
N ASP A 108 2.74 -11.28 -1.79
CA ASP A 108 4.15 -11.52 -2.15
C ASP A 108 4.49 -13.03 -2.27
N ASP A 109 3.81 -13.91 -1.50
CA ASP A 109 3.94 -15.37 -1.62
C ASP A 109 3.53 -15.96 -2.99
N GLU A 110 2.75 -15.23 -3.81
CA GLU A 110 2.28 -15.70 -5.12
C GLU A 110 3.29 -15.42 -6.26
N GLN A 111 4.38 -14.70 -5.99
CA GLN A 111 5.45 -14.48 -6.99
C GLN A 111 6.67 -15.39 -6.82
N GLU A 112 6.83 -16.07 -5.68
CA GLU A 112 7.99 -16.93 -5.41
C GLU A 112 7.59 -18.41 -5.29
N ALA A 113 7.24 -19.00 -6.44
CA ALA A 113 7.37 -20.46 -6.62
C ALA A 113 8.85 -20.88 -6.84
N ALA A 114 9.83 -20.00 -6.60
CA ALA A 114 11.24 -20.34 -6.69
C ALA A 114 12.09 -19.49 -5.74
N ALA A 115 12.77 -20.20 -4.84
CA ALA A 115 14.00 -19.85 -4.14
C ALA A 115 13.92 -19.19 -2.75
N THR A 116 14.27 -20.04 -1.77
CA THR A 116 14.95 -19.72 -0.50
C THR A 116 14.11 -19.05 0.59
N GLU A 117 14.32 -19.48 1.84
CA GLU A 117 13.62 -18.98 3.03
C GLU A 117 13.48 -17.45 3.02
N PRO A 118 12.28 -16.90 3.31
CA PRO A 118 12.09 -15.46 3.26
C PRO A 118 12.96 -14.85 4.35
N ALA A 119 14.00 -14.15 3.90
CA ALA A 119 14.75 -13.20 4.71
C ALA A 119 13.75 -12.22 5.36
N ALA A 120 14.20 -11.39 6.30
CA ALA A 120 13.36 -10.40 6.99
C ALA A 120 12.83 -9.31 6.03
N GLU A 121 11.91 -9.72 5.15
CA GLU A 121 11.44 -9.01 3.97
C GLU A 121 10.17 -8.21 4.28
N ASP A 122 10.06 -7.09 3.58
CA ASP A 122 8.90 -6.23 3.63
C ASP A 122 7.73 -6.98 2.98
N MET A 123 6.69 -7.29 3.76
CA MET A 123 5.49 -7.98 3.27
C MET A 123 4.51 -6.96 2.69
N ARG A 124 3.89 -7.27 1.56
CA ARG A 124 3.01 -6.36 0.84
C ARG A 124 1.73 -7.05 0.38
N ILE A 125 0.67 -6.26 0.38
CA ILE A 125 -0.62 -6.61 -0.22
C ILE A 125 -0.84 -5.62 -1.35
N LYS A 126 -0.76 -6.09 -2.60
CA LYS A 126 -0.86 -5.22 -3.79
C LYS A 126 -2.22 -5.37 -4.43
N VAL A 127 -2.86 -4.24 -4.69
CA VAL A 127 -4.03 -4.09 -5.54
C VAL A 127 -3.55 -3.46 -6.83
N TYR A 128 -3.40 -4.24 -7.90
CA TYR A 128 -3.16 -3.69 -9.23
C TYR A 128 -4.38 -2.92 -9.72
N LEU A 129 -4.22 -2.09 -10.74
CA LEU A 129 -5.33 -1.54 -11.49
C LEU A 129 -5.15 -1.79 -12.99
N ASP A 130 -6.20 -2.29 -13.60
CA ASP A 130 -6.36 -2.49 -15.04
C ASP A 130 -6.96 -1.21 -15.63
N GLY A 131 -6.18 -0.14 -15.62
CA GLY A 131 -6.60 1.14 -16.17
C GLY A 131 -5.81 2.33 -15.63
N SER A 132 -5.75 3.40 -16.43
CA SER A 132 -5.09 4.65 -16.04
C SER A 132 -6.01 5.63 -15.29
N ASP A 133 -7.29 5.27 -15.08
CA ASP A 133 -8.32 6.13 -14.51
C ASP A 133 -8.04 6.44 -13.03
N GLU A 134 -7.80 7.71 -12.76
CA GLU A 134 -7.51 8.25 -11.44
C GLU A 134 -8.67 8.03 -10.46
N HIS A 135 -9.91 8.07 -10.94
CA HIS A 135 -11.08 7.86 -10.09
C HIS A 135 -11.13 6.41 -9.56
N GLN A 136 -10.91 5.44 -10.44
CA GLN A 136 -10.85 4.02 -10.05
C GLN A 136 -9.72 3.75 -9.07
N TRP A 137 -8.62 4.50 -9.19
CA TRP A 137 -7.49 4.39 -8.27
C TRP A 137 -7.76 4.97 -6.89
N ILE A 138 -8.39 6.13 -6.82
CA ILE A 138 -8.85 6.70 -5.55
C ILE A 138 -9.86 5.76 -4.89
N GLU A 139 -10.77 5.17 -5.66
CA GLU A 139 -11.75 4.21 -5.17
C GLU A 139 -11.07 2.94 -4.62
N ALA A 140 -10.12 2.36 -5.35
CA ALA A 140 -9.37 1.19 -4.89
C ALA A 140 -8.59 1.48 -3.60
N MET A 141 -8.01 2.68 -3.49
CA MET A 141 -7.38 3.15 -2.26
C MET A 141 -8.39 3.22 -1.09
N VAL A 142 -9.51 3.92 -1.27
CA VAL A 142 -10.54 4.07 -0.23
C VAL A 142 -11.05 2.69 0.20
N ARG A 143 -11.31 1.78 -0.75
CA ARG A 143 -11.72 0.40 -0.47
C ARG A 143 -10.67 -0.38 0.29
N LEU A 144 -9.39 -0.31 -0.11
CA LEU A 144 -8.32 -1.02 0.60
C LEU A 144 -8.14 -0.48 2.02
N ALA A 145 -8.11 0.86 2.18
CA ALA A 145 -7.92 1.51 3.48
C ALA A 145 -9.11 1.26 4.43
N SER A 146 -10.34 1.47 3.98
CA SER A 146 -11.55 1.23 4.78
C SER A 146 -11.68 -0.22 5.26
N ARG A 147 -11.18 -1.18 4.47
CA ARG A 147 -11.21 -2.60 4.84
C ARG A 147 -10.05 -3.00 5.72
N ALA A 148 -8.85 -2.43 5.54
CA ALA A 148 -7.68 -2.79 6.32
C ALA A 148 -7.63 -2.09 7.69
N LEU A 149 -7.93 -0.78 7.75
CA LEU A 149 -7.74 0.05 8.96
C LEU A 149 -8.45 -0.49 10.21
N PRO A 150 -9.71 -0.97 10.15
CA PRO A 150 -10.38 -1.53 11.33
C PRO A 150 -9.65 -2.74 11.95
N PHE A 151 -8.87 -3.47 11.15
CA PHE A 151 -8.03 -4.57 11.62
C PHE A 151 -6.70 -4.09 12.17
N LEU A 152 -6.13 -3.03 11.60
CA LEU A 152 -4.90 -2.39 12.09
C LEU A 152 -5.12 -1.79 13.49
N ASP A 153 -6.24 -1.09 13.71
CA ASP A 153 -6.59 -0.50 15.02
C ASP A 153 -6.72 -1.57 16.12
N ARG A 154 -7.32 -2.71 15.79
CA ARG A 154 -7.44 -3.85 16.72
C ARG A 154 -6.07 -4.41 17.08
N PHE A 155 -5.19 -4.54 16.10
CA PHE A 155 -3.83 -5.05 16.31
C PHE A 155 -2.95 -4.09 17.11
N ALA A 156 -3.14 -2.78 16.94
CA ALA A 156 -2.50 -1.74 17.76
C ALA A 156 -2.95 -1.85 19.23
N SER A 157 -4.25 -2.03 19.43
CA SER A 157 -4.86 -2.12 20.75
C SER A 157 -4.49 -3.41 21.50
N SER A 158 -4.17 -4.50 20.79
CA SER A 158 -3.71 -5.78 21.39
C SER A 158 -2.21 -5.86 21.65
N ALA A 159 -1.42 -4.91 21.12
CA ALA A 159 0.04 -4.90 21.25
C ALA A 159 0.53 -4.09 22.47
N HIS A 160 -0.41 -3.57 23.28
CA HIS A 160 -0.19 -2.90 24.56
C HIS A 160 -0.66 -3.78 25.71
#